data_AF-A0A946PWQ0-F1
#
_entry.id   AF-A0A946PWQ0-F1
#
_cell.length_a   1.000
_cell.length_b   1.000
_cell.length_c   1.000
_cell.angle_alpha   90.00
_cell.angle_beta   90.00
_cell.angle_gamma   90.00
#
_symmetry.space_group_name_H-M   'P 1'
#
loop_
_entity.id
_entity.type
_entity.pdbx_description
1 polymer ?
#
loop_
_entity_poly.entity_id
_entity_poly.type
_entity_poly.pdbx_seq_one_letter_code
_entity_poly.pdbx_strand_id
1 'polypeptide(L)'
;MPSIIDHETIHVDDLPPVWSPVQWELSEKERVEELETQARASLLWMMDAPEAILRLLLNEVDIKRLYDAPDGYDAEEQAEWDPEMVTFGPKRSFKLDSVTREADALHLVYKAGDLGYWEFTISPERVMIERI
;
A
#
# COMPACT_ATOMS: atom_id res chain seq x y z
N MET A 1 -13.74 -26.62 13.42
CA MET A 1 -14.95 -25.79 13.37
C MET A 1 -14.51 -24.39 13.01
N PRO A 2 -14.92 -23.80 11.88
CA PRO A 2 -14.67 -22.38 11.65
C PRO A 2 -15.69 -21.61 12.49
N SER A 3 -15.22 -20.99 13.58
CA SER A 3 -16.01 -19.98 14.27
C SER A 3 -16.07 -18.76 13.35
N ILE A 4 -17.25 -18.48 12.82
CA ILE A 4 -17.55 -17.19 12.19
C ILE A 4 -17.17 -16.12 13.23
N ILE A 5 -16.20 -15.27 12.90
CA ILE A 5 -15.78 -14.20 13.80
C ILE A 5 -16.86 -13.14 13.76
N ASP A 6 -17.50 -12.89 14.90
CA ASP A 6 -18.53 -11.87 15.02
C ASP A 6 -17.88 -10.49 15.07
N HIS A 7 -18.08 -9.71 14.00
CA HIS A 7 -17.62 -8.33 13.87
C HIS A 7 -18.06 -7.40 15.01
N GLU A 8 -19.16 -7.70 15.71
CA GLU A 8 -19.61 -6.91 16.88
C GLU A 8 -18.78 -7.17 18.14
N THR A 9 -18.00 -8.24 18.14
CA THR A 9 -17.12 -8.64 19.28
C THR A 9 -15.65 -8.33 19.05
N ILE A 10 -15.29 -7.80 17.87
CA ILE A 10 -13.94 -7.38 17.56
C ILE A 10 -13.72 -5.95 18.04
N HIS A 11 -12.85 -5.78 19.03
CA HIS A 11 -12.29 -4.49 19.40
C HIS A 11 -11.19 -4.12 18.41
N VAL A 12 -11.56 -3.45 17.31
CA VAL A 12 -10.65 -3.12 16.20
C VAL A 12 -9.41 -2.34 16.67
N ASP A 13 -9.56 -1.51 17.71
CA ASP A 13 -8.46 -0.71 18.29
C ASP A 13 -7.43 -1.56 19.06
N ASP A 14 -7.83 -2.75 19.53
CA ASP A 14 -6.96 -3.68 20.27
C ASP A 14 -6.27 -4.69 19.34
N LEU A 15 -6.60 -4.67 18.05
CA LEU A 15 -5.98 -5.55 17.08
C LEU A 15 -4.60 -5.03 16.67
N PRO A 16 -3.63 -5.92 16.44
CA PRO A 16 -2.39 -5.50 15.81
C PRO A 16 -2.70 -4.87 14.45
N PRO A 17 -1.91 -3.87 14.00
CA PRO A 17 -2.11 -3.21 12.70
C PRO A 17 -2.18 -4.18 11.51
N VAL A 18 -1.60 -5.37 11.68
CA VAL A 18 -1.80 -6.52 10.81
C VAL A 18 -2.41 -7.65 11.66
N TRP A 19 -3.70 -7.92 11.48
CA TRP A 19 -4.37 -9.08 12.06
C TRP A 19 -5.06 -9.89 10.95
N SER A 20 -4.44 -10.99 10.54
CA SER A 20 -5.06 -11.95 9.61
C SER A 20 -5.08 -13.33 10.26
N PRO A 21 -6.23 -13.79 10.78
CA PRO A 21 -6.35 -15.15 11.28
C PRO A 21 -6.21 -16.13 10.11
N VAL A 22 -5.16 -16.94 10.10
CA VAL A 22 -5.00 -18.00 9.10
C VAL A 22 -6.08 -19.05 9.36
N GLN A 23 -7.08 -19.13 8.48
CA GLN A 23 -8.04 -20.22 8.51
C GLN A 23 -7.29 -21.54 8.22
N TRP A 24 -7.47 -22.53 9.08
CA TRP A 24 -6.61 -23.72 9.13
C TRP A 24 -6.78 -24.68 7.93
N GLU A 25 -7.85 -24.52 7.14
CA GLU A 25 -8.10 -25.29 5.91
C GLU A 25 -8.54 -24.33 4.79
N LEU A 26 -7.56 -23.82 4.03
CA LEU A 26 -7.81 -23.08 2.79
C LEU A 26 -7.53 -24.01 1.60
N SER A 27 -8.39 -23.96 0.58
CA SER A 27 -8.02 -24.48 -0.74
C SER A 27 -6.83 -23.71 -1.30
N GLU A 28 -6.16 -24.27 -2.30
CA GLU A 28 -5.03 -23.59 -2.94
C GLU A 28 -5.40 -22.20 -3.49
N LYS A 29 -6.62 -22.08 -4.04
CA LYS A 29 -7.15 -20.82 -4.54
C LYS A 29 -7.33 -19.80 -3.41
N GLU A 30 -7.99 -20.19 -2.32
CA GLU A 30 -8.23 -19.29 -1.18
C GLU A 30 -6.91 -18.90 -0.49
N ARG A 31 -5.92 -19.80 -0.46
CA ARG A 31 -4.58 -19.50 0.05
C ARG A 31 -3.89 -18.41 -0.78
N VAL A 32 -4.02 -18.43 -2.10
CA VAL A 32 -3.45 -17.40 -2.98
C VAL A 32 -4.16 -16.08 -2.80
N GLU A 33 -5.50 -16.08 -2.75
CA GLU A 33 -6.30 -14.87 -2.53
C GLU A 33 -6.01 -14.21 -1.17
N GLU A 34 -5.85 -15.01 -0.11
CA GLU A 34 -5.47 -14.55 1.22
C GLU A 34 -4.06 -13.94 1.22
N LEU A 35 -3.10 -14.60 0.57
CA LEU A 35 -1.73 -14.09 0.44
C LEU A 35 -1.69 -12.74 -0.30
N GLU A 36 -2.41 -12.61 -1.42
CA GLU A 36 -2.50 -11.36 -2.18
C GLU A 36 -3.20 -10.26 -1.37
N THR A 37 -4.24 -10.61 -0.61
CA THR A 37 -4.95 -9.66 0.26
C THR A 37 -4.05 -9.14 1.36
N GLN A 38 -3.30 -10.02 2.02
CA GLN A 38 -2.32 -9.66 3.04
C GLN A 38 -1.19 -8.81 2.45
N ALA A 39 -0.60 -9.23 1.33
CA ALA A 39 0.45 -8.48 0.66
C ALA A 39 -0.01 -7.07 0.26
N ARG A 40 -1.25 -6.93 -0.22
CA ARG A 40 -1.84 -5.62 -0.53
C ARG A 40 -1.99 -4.75 0.71
N ALA A 41 -2.51 -5.30 1.80
CA ALA A 41 -2.66 -4.57 3.06
C ALA A 41 -1.30 -4.14 3.63
N SER A 42 -0.31 -5.04 3.64
CA SER A 42 1.05 -4.74 4.09
C SER A 42 1.73 -3.70 3.22
N LEU A 43 1.57 -3.76 1.89
CA LEU A 43 2.14 -2.76 0.99
C LEU A 43 1.54 -1.38 1.23
N LEU A 44 0.21 -1.27 1.37
CA LEU A 44 -0.44 0.01 1.68
C LEU A 44 0.01 0.57 3.03
N TRP A 45 0.23 -0.29 4.03
CA TRP A 45 0.71 0.13 5.34
C TRP A 45 2.15 0.65 5.33
N MET A 46 3.00 0.12 4.46
CA MET A 46 4.40 0.52 4.33
C MET A 46 4.60 1.80 3.48
N MET A 47 3.56 2.27 2.79
CA MET A 47 3.61 3.49 1.99
C MET A 47 3.49 4.76 2.86
N ASP A 48 3.97 5.88 2.34
CA ASP A 48 3.65 7.18 2.89
C ASP A 48 2.13 7.40 2.88
N ALA A 49 1.59 7.92 3.99
CA ALA A 49 0.14 8.07 4.17
C ALA A 49 -0.56 8.85 3.02
N PRO A 50 -0.01 9.95 2.46
CA PRO A 50 -0.62 10.62 1.32
C PRO A 50 -0.73 9.74 0.07
N GLU A 51 0.30 8.94 -0.24
CA GLU A 51 0.25 8.00 -1.36
C GLU A 51 -0.80 6.90 -1.13
N ALA A 52 -0.82 6.32 0.06
CA ALA A 52 -1.79 5.28 0.42
C ALA A 52 -3.25 5.81 0.29
N ILE A 53 -3.52 7.02 0.78
CA ILE A 53 -4.83 7.68 0.63
C ILE A 53 -5.16 7.89 -0.84
N LEU A 54 -4.23 8.42 -1.65
CA LEU A 54 -4.48 8.65 -3.06
C LEU A 54 -4.80 7.35 -3.81
N ARG A 55 -4.05 6.28 -3.53
CA ARG A 55 -4.31 4.96 -4.11
C ARG A 55 -5.69 4.43 -3.75
N LEU A 56 -6.11 4.58 -2.49
CA LEU A 56 -7.45 4.19 -2.04
C LEU A 56 -8.54 4.99 -2.77
N LEU A 57 -8.37 6.32 -2.89
CA LEU A 57 -9.33 7.20 -3.57
C LEU A 57 -9.46 6.90 -5.07
N LEU A 58 -8.34 6.54 -5.72
CA LEU A 58 -8.31 6.21 -7.14
C LEU A 58 -8.61 4.73 -7.43
N ASN A 59 -8.85 3.91 -6.40
CA ASN A 59 -8.99 2.46 -6.50
C ASN A 59 -7.77 1.78 -7.17
N GLU A 60 -6.56 2.25 -6.88
CA GLU A 60 -5.28 1.80 -7.43
C GLU A 60 -4.46 1.04 -6.37
N VAL A 61 -5.11 0.07 -5.73
CA VAL A 61 -4.55 -0.79 -4.68
C VAL A 61 -4.10 -2.16 -5.18
N ASP A 62 -4.30 -2.44 -6.47
CA ASP A 62 -3.88 -3.71 -7.06
C ASP A 62 -2.36 -3.89 -6.99
N ILE A 63 -1.95 -5.11 -6.69
CA ILE A 63 -0.55 -5.51 -6.61
C ILE A 63 -0.19 -6.43 -7.76
N LYS A 64 1.11 -6.56 -8.02
CA LYS A 64 1.68 -7.55 -8.93
C LYS A 64 2.86 -8.21 -8.24
N ARG A 65 3.10 -9.48 -8.58
CA ARG A 65 4.34 -10.15 -8.19
C ARG A 65 5.51 -9.53 -8.95
N LEU A 66 6.61 -9.31 -8.25
CA LEU A 66 7.88 -8.88 -8.80
C LEU A 66 8.80 -10.11 -8.88
N TYR A 67 9.47 -10.28 -10.01
CA TYR A 67 10.42 -11.36 -10.25
C TYR A 67 11.87 -10.86 -10.29
N ASP A 68 12.03 -9.56 -10.49
CA ASP A 68 13.31 -8.88 -10.56
C ASP A 68 13.44 -7.89 -9.41
N ALA A 69 14.69 -7.57 -9.07
CA ALA A 69 15.00 -6.51 -8.11
C ALA A 69 14.42 -5.17 -8.59
N PRO A 70 13.99 -4.28 -7.66
CA PRO A 70 13.47 -2.97 -8.03
C PRO A 70 14.55 -2.08 -8.66
N ASP A 71 14.13 -1.07 -9.43
CA ASP A 71 15.04 -0.07 -10.00
C ASP A 71 15.84 0.62 -8.89
N GLY A 72 17.17 0.64 -9.03
CA GLY A 72 18.07 1.24 -8.04
C GLY A 72 18.43 0.33 -6.85
N TYR A 73 18.08 -0.95 -6.90
CA TYR A 73 18.57 -1.95 -5.93
C TYR A 73 20.10 -2.05 -5.98
N ASP A 74 20.74 -1.92 -4.82
CA ASP A 74 22.19 -2.04 -4.66
C ASP A 74 22.52 -3.34 -3.93
N ALA A 75 23.05 -4.31 -4.67
CA ALA A 75 23.37 -5.63 -4.11
C ALA A 75 24.57 -5.61 -3.13
N GLU A 76 25.43 -4.58 -3.18
CA GLU A 76 26.54 -4.45 -2.23
C GLU A 76 26.05 -3.96 -0.87
N GLU A 77 25.03 -3.10 -0.84
CA GLU A 77 24.44 -2.59 0.40
C GLU A 77 23.27 -3.44 0.94
N GLN A 78 22.52 -4.11 0.06
CA GLN A 78 21.24 -4.76 0.38
C GLN A 78 21.27 -6.29 0.25
N ALA A 79 22.48 -6.86 0.15
CA ALA A 79 22.75 -8.28 -0.15
C ALA A 79 22.32 -8.70 -1.57
N GLU A 80 22.60 -9.94 -1.95
CA GLU A 80 22.18 -10.48 -3.25
C GLU A 80 20.66 -10.65 -3.29
N TRP A 81 20.04 -10.24 -4.40
CA TRP A 81 18.62 -10.47 -4.63
C TRP A 81 18.35 -11.96 -4.82
N ASP A 82 17.45 -12.52 -4.02
CA ASP A 82 17.01 -13.91 -4.16
C ASP A 82 15.77 -13.97 -5.08
N PRO A 83 15.89 -14.50 -6.31
CA PRO A 83 14.77 -14.62 -7.24
C PRO A 83 13.72 -15.64 -6.80
N GLU A 84 14.01 -16.50 -5.82
CA GLU A 84 13.03 -17.42 -5.23
C GLU A 84 12.09 -16.72 -4.23
N MET A 85 12.45 -15.51 -3.74
CA MET A 85 11.59 -14.73 -2.87
C MET A 85 10.30 -14.32 -3.57
N VAL A 86 9.18 -14.47 -2.85
CA VAL A 86 7.88 -13.98 -3.31
C VAL A 86 7.75 -12.51 -2.90
N THR A 87 8.08 -11.62 -3.83
CA THR A 87 7.96 -10.17 -3.62
C THR A 87 6.76 -9.62 -4.37
N PHE A 88 6.06 -8.65 -3.76
CA PHE A 88 4.95 -7.93 -4.39
C PHE A 88 5.25 -6.44 -4.45
N GLY A 89 4.69 -5.77 -5.45
CA GLY A 89 4.70 -4.32 -5.54
C GLY A 89 3.42 -3.78 -6.18
N PRO A 90 3.22 -2.46 -6.18
CA PRO A 90 2.04 -1.87 -6.78
C PRO A 90 1.99 -2.12 -8.29
N LYS A 91 0.79 -2.41 -8.80
CA LYS A 91 0.59 -2.62 -10.23
C LYS A 91 0.79 -1.33 -11.01
N ARG A 92 0.28 -0.21 -10.49
CA ARG A 92 0.48 1.14 -11.04
C ARG A 92 1.55 1.90 -10.28
N SER A 93 2.45 2.51 -11.04
CA SER A 93 3.48 3.42 -10.52
C SER A 93 2.83 4.73 -10.04
N PHE A 94 3.18 5.11 -8.83
CA PHE A 94 2.97 6.45 -8.28
C PHE A 94 4.35 6.97 -7.96
N LYS A 95 4.60 8.23 -8.29
CA LYS A 95 5.87 8.89 -7.97
C LYS A 95 5.59 10.26 -7.37
N LEU A 96 6.19 10.53 -6.23
CA LEU A 96 6.22 11.87 -5.67
C LEU A 96 7.11 12.75 -6.57
N ASP A 97 6.50 13.74 -7.21
CA ASP A 97 7.15 14.63 -8.18
C ASP A 97 7.72 15.88 -7.48
N SER A 98 6.95 16.48 -6.57
CA SER A 98 7.42 17.64 -5.80
C SER A 98 6.84 17.70 -4.39
N VAL A 99 7.60 18.31 -3.48
CA VAL A 99 7.20 18.62 -2.11
C VAL A 99 7.53 20.07 -1.82
N THR A 100 6.52 20.86 -1.47
CA THR A 100 6.69 22.23 -1.01
C THR A 100 6.17 22.35 0.41
N ARG A 101 7.04 22.81 1.32
CA ARG A 101 6.69 23.06 2.73
C ARG A 101 6.61 24.56 2.96
N GLU A 102 5.45 25.00 3.37
CA GLU A 102 5.18 26.38 3.78
C GLU A 102 4.92 26.42 5.29
N ALA A 103 4.76 27.62 5.85
CA ALA A 103 4.58 27.78 7.30
C ALA A 103 3.27 27.13 7.80
N ASP A 104 2.25 27.11 6.96
CA ASP A 104 0.88 26.68 7.26
C ASP A 104 0.34 25.67 6.23
N ALA A 105 1.19 25.14 5.35
CA ALA A 105 0.77 24.15 4.36
C ALA A 105 1.89 23.20 3.95
N LEU A 106 1.49 21.98 3.58
CA LEU A 106 2.30 21.00 2.87
C LEU A 106 1.63 20.70 1.53
N HIS A 107 2.33 20.97 0.44
CA HIS A 107 1.91 20.64 -0.91
C HIS A 107 2.73 19.47 -1.44
N LEU A 108 2.04 18.42 -1.87
CA LEU A 108 2.64 17.22 -2.45
C LEU A 108 2.03 17.01 -3.83
N VAL A 109 2.86 16.83 -4.85
CA VAL A 109 2.40 16.50 -6.19
C VAL A 109 2.84 15.09 -6.53
N TYR A 110 1.89 14.22 -6.87
CA TYR A 110 2.13 12.86 -7.30
C TYR A 110 1.82 12.70 -8.79
N LYS A 111 2.70 12.00 -9.50
CA LYS A 111 2.44 11.46 -10.83
C LYS A 111 1.86 10.04 -10.71
N ALA A 112 0.56 9.90 -10.91
CA ALA A 112 -0.16 8.62 -10.79
C ALA A 112 -0.21 7.87 -12.13
N GLY A 113 0.96 7.60 -12.74
CA GLY A 113 1.07 7.01 -14.06
C GLY A 113 0.21 7.74 -15.10
N ASP A 114 -0.65 6.99 -15.78
CA ASP A 114 -1.55 7.51 -16.82
C ASP A 114 -2.76 8.29 -16.26
N LEU A 115 -3.00 8.28 -14.94
CA LEU A 115 -4.09 9.04 -14.31
C LEU A 115 -3.79 10.54 -14.16
N GLY A 116 -2.58 10.96 -14.54
CA GLY A 116 -2.17 12.36 -14.52
C GLY A 116 -1.47 12.76 -13.21
N TYR A 117 -1.42 14.06 -12.97
CA TYR A 117 -0.84 14.64 -11.76
C TYR A 117 -1.95 14.91 -10.75
N TRP A 118 -1.63 14.68 -9.48
CA TRP A 118 -2.54 14.87 -8.36
C TRP A 118 -1.82 15.66 -7.28
N GLU A 119 -2.48 16.70 -6.79
CA GLU A 119 -1.99 17.51 -5.70
C GLU A 119 -2.69 17.14 -4.40
N PHE A 120 -1.90 17.00 -3.34
CA PHE A 120 -2.32 16.99 -1.95
C PHE A 120 -1.91 18.31 -1.32
N THR A 121 -2.89 19.08 -0.86
CA THR A 121 -2.66 20.28 -0.06
C THR A 121 -3.15 20.02 1.35
N ILE A 122 -2.23 19.93 2.31
CA ILE A 122 -2.51 19.69 3.72
C ILE A 122 -2.30 21.01 4.46
N SER A 123 -3.37 21.56 5.03
CA SER A 123 -3.38 22.78 5.85
C SER A 123 -3.95 22.48 7.24
N PRO A 124 -3.79 23.35 8.24
CA PRO A 124 -4.35 23.15 9.58
C PRO A 124 -5.86 22.87 9.61
N GLU A 125 -6.61 23.46 8.67
CA GLU A 125 -8.08 23.39 8.68
C GLU A 125 -8.64 22.30 7.76
N ARG A 126 -7.89 21.89 6.74
CA ARG A 126 -8.37 20.95 5.72
C ARG A 126 -7.27 20.27 4.94
N VAL A 127 -7.62 19.12 4.38
CA VAL A 127 -6.85 18.43 3.33
C VAL A 127 -7.63 18.55 2.02
N MET A 128 -6.97 19.01 0.96
CA MET A 128 -7.51 19.01 -0.40
C MET A 128 -6.74 18.03 -1.26
N ILE A 129 -7.48 17.32 -2.12
CA ILE A 129 -6.93 16.37 -3.08
C ILE A 129 -7.58 16.66 -4.41
N GLU A 130 -6.78 17.05 -5.40
CA GLU A 130 -7.29 17.41 -6.72
C GLU A 130 -6.37 16.98 -7.84
N ARG A 131 -6.94 16.84 -9.03
CA ARG A 131 -6.20 16.53 -10.25
C ARG A 131 -5.76 17.83 -10.91
N ILE A 132 -4.49 17.90 -11.30
CA ILE A 132 -3.87 19.06 -11.96
C ILE A 132 -3.30 18.70 -13.34
#